data_AF-A0A2U2P9D7-F1
#
_entry.id   AF-A0A2U2P9D7-F1
#
_cell.length_a   1.000
_cell.length_b   1.000
_cell.length_c   1.000
_cell.angle_alpha   90.00
_cell.angle_beta   90.00
_cell.angle_gamma   90.00
#
_symmetry.space_group_name_H-M   'P 1'
#
loop_
_entity.id
_entity.type
_entity.pdbx_description
1 polymer ?
#
loop_
_entity_poly.entity_id
_entity_poly.type
_entity_poly.pdbx_seq_one_letter_code
_entity_poly.pdbx_strand_id
1 'polypeptide(L)'
;MRIYNYLLFRIYRFYTDTIKEETGLLMTVASLSTLFLSFNIYTIYSFLTYKGLFNDIIPGKYYVLIPMAIIWLLNYFIFVRGEQFLEYNFKKDVKGGILIVLYILITAVSFIIVANFNREKIFKHQQPEVTEQVEQRQSLEGKVRKWWRDTF
;
A
#
# COMPACT_ATOMS: atom_id res chain seq x y z
N MET A 1 -0.90 20.54 10.28
CA MET A 1 -1.78 19.84 11.23
C MET A 1 -3.27 20.03 10.98
N ARG A 2 -3.75 21.25 10.67
CA ARG A 2 -5.21 21.55 10.59
C ARG A 2 -6.00 20.65 9.62
N ILE A 3 -5.44 20.28 8.47
CA ILE A 3 -6.10 19.39 7.49
C ILE A 3 -6.23 17.96 8.04
N TYR A 4 -5.19 17.45 8.70
CA TYR A 4 -5.24 16.11 9.31
C TYR A 4 -6.25 16.06 10.47
N ASN A 5 -6.21 17.06 11.35
CA ASN A 5 -7.21 17.20 12.41
C ASN A 5 -8.63 17.36 11.84
N TYR A 6 -8.78 17.98 10.67
CA TYR A 6 -10.07 18.04 9.99
C TYR A 6 -10.56 16.66 9.52
N LEU A 7 -9.67 15.82 8.98
CA LEU A 7 -9.99 14.41 8.66
C LEU A 7 -10.42 13.65 9.92
N LEU A 8 -9.68 13.76 11.02
CA LEU A 8 -10.03 13.13 12.30
C LEU A 8 -11.40 13.58 12.80
N PHE A 9 -11.66 14.89 12.80
CA PHE A 9 -12.95 15.47 13.15
C PHE A 9 -14.08 14.93 12.28
N ARG A 10 -13.85 14.76 10.97
CA ARG A 10 -14.85 14.23 10.04
C ARG A 10 -15.17 12.76 10.30
N ILE A 11 -14.16 11.95 10.55
CA ILE A 11 -14.36 10.54 10.92
C ILE A 11 -15.13 10.49 12.25
N TYR A 12 -14.67 11.22 13.27
CA TYR A 12 -15.33 11.30 14.57
C TYR A 12 -16.81 11.66 14.42
N ARG A 13 -17.12 12.77 13.73
CA ARG A 13 -18.50 13.24 13.53
C ARG A 13 -19.35 12.30 12.71
N PHE A 14 -18.77 11.59 11.75
CA PHE A 14 -19.51 10.58 10.99
C PHE A 14 -20.01 9.46 11.93
N TYR A 15 -19.12 8.95 12.78
CA TYR A 15 -19.45 7.88 13.72
C TYR A 15 -20.36 8.33 14.86
N THR A 16 -20.20 9.55 15.41
CA THR A 16 -21.12 10.07 16.43
C THR A 16 -22.49 10.42 15.89
N ASP A 17 -22.54 11.14 14.76
CA ASP A 17 -23.81 11.74 14.31
C ASP A 17 -24.62 10.77 13.45
N THR A 18 -23.95 9.89 12.70
CA THR A 18 -24.59 9.01 11.71
C THR A 18 -24.77 7.60 12.24
N ILE A 19 -23.68 7.02 12.77
CA ILE A 19 -23.68 5.63 13.28
C ILE A 19 -24.18 5.59 14.72
N LYS A 20 -24.03 6.68 15.47
CA LYS A 20 -24.34 6.79 16.91
C LYS A 20 -23.54 5.80 17.74
N GLU A 21 -22.26 5.63 17.39
CA GLU A 21 -21.36 4.74 18.11
C GLU A 21 -20.79 5.44 19.35
N GLU A 22 -21.10 4.91 20.53
CA GLU A 22 -20.69 5.50 21.80
C GLU A 22 -19.42 4.86 22.39
N THR A 23 -19.15 3.59 22.04
CA THR A 23 -18.03 2.83 22.61
C THR A 23 -16.87 2.75 21.62
N GLY A 24 -15.63 2.98 22.09
CA GLY A 24 -14.43 2.77 21.27
C GLY A 24 -14.21 3.80 20.15
N LEU A 25 -14.95 4.92 20.15
CA LEU A 25 -14.92 5.93 19.08
C LEU A 25 -13.51 6.43 18.73
N LEU A 26 -12.67 6.72 19.73
CA LEU A 26 -11.29 7.16 19.49
C LEU A 26 -10.44 6.07 18.82
N MET A 27 -10.66 4.81 19.17
CA MET A 27 -9.98 3.67 18.55
C MET A 27 -10.42 3.52 17.10
N THR A 28 -11.71 3.71 16.81
CA THR A 28 -12.25 3.73 15.44
C THR A 28 -11.65 4.87 14.63
N VAL A 29 -11.62 6.09 15.19
CA VAL A 29 -11.02 7.27 14.54
C VAL A 29 -9.54 7.04 14.24
N ALA A 30 -8.77 6.53 15.20
CA ALA A 30 -7.36 6.19 15.00
C ALA A 30 -7.18 5.10 13.94
N SER A 31 -8.00 4.05 13.97
CA SER A 31 -7.88 2.94 13.02
C SER A 31 -8.19 3.38 11.59
N LEU A 32 -9.29 4.11 11.35
CA LEU A 32 -9.61 4.62 10.01
C LEU A 32 -8.59 5.64 9.51
N SER A 33 -8.19 6.59 10.36
CA SER A 33 -7.22 7.61 9.94
C SER A 33 -5.85 7.00 9.65
N THR A 34 -5.41 6.02 10.45
CA THR A 34 -4.21 5.25 10.15
C THR A 34 -4.36 4.46 8.86
N LEU A 35 -5.51 3.81 8.61
CA LEU A 35 -5.74 3.09 7.37
C LEU A 35 -5.54 4.00 6.15
N PHE A 36 -6.16 5.19 6.16
CA PHE A 36 -5.98 6.18 5.09
C PHE A 36 -4.54 6.66 4.95
N LEU A 37 -3.87 6.94 6.07
CA LEU A 37 -2.49 7.38 6.10
C LEU A 37 -1.55 6.30 5.54
N SER A 38 -1.72 5.06 6.00
CA SER A 38 -0.97 3.89 5.53
C SER A 38 -1.18 3.66 4.04
N PHE A 39 -2.42 3.70 3.54
CA PHE A 39 -2.68 3.56 2.10
C PHE A 39 -1.91 4.60 1.28
N ASN A 40 -1.92 5.87 1.70
CA ASN A 40 -1.20 6.92 0.99
C ASN A 40 0.32 6.73 1.08
N ILE A 41 0.86 6.42 2.27
CA ILE A 41 2.29 6.16 2.46
C ILE A 41 2.76 4.99 1.59
N TYR A 42 2.04 3.87 1.60
CA TYR A 42 2.41 2.69 0.81
C TYR A 42 2.25 2.92 -0.69
N THR A 43 1.24 3.67 -1.11
CA THR A 43 1.09 4.06 -2.52
C THR A 43 2.27 4.89 -3.01
N ILE A 44 2.69 5.89 -2.22
CA ILE A 44 3.86 6.72 -2.53
C ILE A 44 5.13 5.88 -2.52
N TYR A 45 5.37 5.10 -1.45
CA TYR A 45 6.54 4.22 -1.33
C TYR A 45 6.66 3.30 -2.55
N SER A 46 5.56 2.61 -2.87
CA SER A 46 5.52 1.69 -3.99
C SER A 46 5.75 2.37 -5.34
N PHE A 47 5.24 3.58 -5.54
CA PHE A 47 5.51 4.36 -6.74
C PHE A 47 7.00 4.75 -6.85
N LEU A 48 7.63 5.15 -5.74
CA LEU A 48 9.06 5.50 -5.71
C LEU A 48 9.95 4.28 -5.95
N THR A 49 9.60 3.13 -5.37
CA THR A 49 10.27 1.84 -5.63
C THR A 49 10.09 1.41 -7.09
N TYR A 50 8.92 1.63 -7.69
CA TYR A 50 8.69 1.37 -9.12
C TYR A 50 9.58 2.26 -10.01
N LYS A 51 9.79 3.52 -9.64
CA LYS A 51 10.71 4.44 -10.33
C LYS A 51 12.20 4.14 -10.10
N GLY A 52 12.53 3.15 -9.27
CA GLY A 52 13.90 2.79 -8.94
C GLY A 52 14.61 3.78 -8.01
N LEU A 53 13.88 4.68 -7.34
CA LEU A 53 14.45 5.63 -6.39
C LEU A 53 14.80 4.98 -5.05
N PHE A 54 14.08 3.92 -4.69
CA PHE A 54 14.34 3.11 -3.51
C PHE A 54 14.44 1.64 -3.88
N ASN A 55 15.30 0.93 -3.14
CA ASN A 55 15.30 -0.53 -3.15
C ASN A 55 14.02 -1.04 -2.49
N ASP A 56 13.54 -2.19 -2.95
CA ASP A 56 12.42 -2.86 -2.33
C ASP A 56 12.88 -3.47 -1.01
N ILE A 57 12.51 -2.85 0.10
CA ILE A 57 12.92 -3.23 1.46
C ILE A 57 11.86 -4.14 2.08
N ILE A 58 10.67 -4.27 1.47
CA ILE A 58 9.56 -5.05 2.03
C ILE A 58 9.70 -6.50 1.53
N PRO A 59 10.25 -7.43 2.34
CA PRO A 59 10.64 -8.75 1.86
C PRO A 59 9.43 -9.68 1.67
N GLY A 60 8.26 -9.31 2.18
CA GLY A 60 7.06 -10.12 2.10
C GLY A 60 5.77 -9.40 2.53
N LYS A 61 4.63 -9.96 2.11
CA LYS A 61 3.29 -9.36 2.29
C LYS A 61 2.89 -9.01 3.72
N TYR A 62 3.40 -9.75 4.72
CA TYR A 62 3.08 -9.52 6.13
C TYR A 62 3.99 -8.49 6.80
N TYR A 63 5.14 -8.16 6.20
CA TYR A 63 6.05 -7.15 6.76
C TYR A 63 5.45 -5.76 6.79
N VAL A 64 4.43 -5.50 5.97
CA VAL A 64 3.64 -4.25 5.94
C VAL A 64 2.90 -4.00 7.27
N LEU A 65 2.56 -5.06 8.02
CA LEU A 65 1.79 -4.94 9.25
C LEU A 65 2.58 -4.27 10.39
N ILE A 66 3.90 -4.50 10.46
CA ILE A 66 4.76 -3.91 11.50
C ILE A 66 4.82 -2.38 11.38
N PRO A 67 5.21 -1.78 10.24
CA PRO A 67 5.18 -0.33 10.06
C PRO A 67 3.76 0.23 10.19
N MET A 68 2.72 -0.50 9.75
CA MET A 68 1.34 -0.07 9.93
C MET A 68 0.94 0.00 11.42
N ALA A 69 1.35 -0.97 12.24
CA ALA A 69 1.13 -0.94 13.69
C ALA A 69 1.89 0.21 14.37
N ILE A 70 3.13 0.48 13.93
CA ILE A 70 3.91 1.63 14.41
C ILE A 70 3.20 2.95 14.07
N ILE A 71 2.76 3.12 12.82
CA ILE A 71 2.01 4.29 12.38
C ILE A 71 0.71 4.43 13.20
N TRP A 72 0.03 3.31 13.49
CA TRP A 72 -1.17 3.30 14.31
C TRP A 72 -0.91 3.82 15.72
N LEU A 73 0.11 3.29 16.40
CA LEU A 73 0.50 3.72 17.75
C LEU A 73 0.86 5.21 17.76
N LEU A 74 1.71 5.66 16.83
CA LEU A 74 2.11 7.06 16.72
C LEU A 74 0.89 7.96 16.47
N ASN A 75 0.02 7.56 15.54
CA ASN A 75 -1.19 8.31 15.23
C ASN A 75 -2.11 8.45 16.46
N TYR A 76 -2.36 7.32 17.14
CA TYR A 76 -3.21 7.29 18.31
C TYR A 76 -2.67 8.20 19.42
N PHE A 77 -1.40 8.02 19.82
CA PHE A 77 -0.84 8.75 20.96
C PHE A 77 -0.63 10.24 20.68
N ILE A 78 -0.24 10.61 19.46
CA ILE A 78 0.12 12.00 19.13
C ILE A 78 -1.11 12.81 18.74
N PHE A 79 -2.04 12.25 17.96
CA PHE A 79 -3.11 13.04 17.33
C PHE A 79 -4.50 12.73 17.87
N VAL A 80 -4.82 11.46 18.12
CA VAL A 80 -6.20 11.06 18.42
C VAL A 80 -6.50 11.10 19.92
N ARG A 81 -5.60 10.57 20.75
CA ARG A 81 -5.79 10.43 22.20
C ARG A 81 -6.04 11.76 22.90
N GLY A 82 -5.37 12.83 22.45
CA GLY A 82 -5.51 14.16 23.04
C GLY A 82 -6.75 14.93 22.58
N GLU A 83 -7.54 14.38 21.65
CA GLU A 83 -8.77 14.99 21.12
C GLU A 83 -8.63 16.42 20.58
N GLN A 84 -7.39 16.89 20.35
CA GLN A 84 -7.07 18.24 19.90
C GLN A 84 -7.82 18.63 18.62
N PHE A 85 -8.21 17.64 17.81
CA PHE A 85 -9.00 17.84 16.59
C PHE A 85 -10.41 18.41 16.85
N LEU A 86 -10.96 18.28 18.05
CA LEU A 86 -12.25 18.87 18.45
C LEU A 86 -12.12 20.35 18.81
N GLU A 87 -10.93 20.81 19.22
CA GLU A 87 -10.68 22.18 19.69
C GLU A 87 -10.59 23.20 18.54
N TYR A 88 -10.42 22.74 17.29
CA TYR A 88 -10.24 23.61 16.12
C TYR A 88 -11.51 24.32 15.63
N ASN A 89 -12.64 24.22 16.36
CA ASN A 89 -13.94 24.81 16.02
C ASN A 89 -14.39 24.48 14.59
N PHE A 90 -14.08 23.28 14.11
CA PHE A 90 -14.52 22.82 12.80
C PHE A 90 -16.04 22.72 12.74
N LYS A 91 -16.61 23.15 11.62
CA LYS A 91 -18.04 23.01 11.34
C LYS A 91 -18.26 21.85 10.38
N LYS A 92 -19.33 21.09 10.62
CA LYS A 92 -19.80 20.08 9.68
C LYS A 92 -20.50 20.79 8.53
N ASP A 93 -19.81 20.94 7.41
CA ASP A 93 -20.31 21.60 6.21
C ASP A 93 -20.43 20.62 5.02
N VAL A 94 -21.14 20.99 3.95
CA VAL A 94 -21.28 20.10 2.78
C VAL A 94 -19.99 20.08 1.96
N LYS A 95 -19.33 21.23 1.78
CA LYS A 95 -18.11 21.36 0.96
C LYS A 95 -16.98 20.47 1.49
N GLY A 96 -16.76 20.50 2.79
CA GLY A 96 -15.77 19.64 3.41
C GLY A 96 -16.13 18.16 3.40
N GLY A 97 -17.42 17.80 3.36
CA GLY A 97 -17.84 16.42 3.16
C GLY A 97 -17.45 15.93 1.76
N ILE A 98 -17.71 16.77 0.74
CA ILE A 98 -17.30 16.53 -0.65
C ILE A 98 -15.78 16.38 -0.74
N LEU A 99 -15.00 17.22 -0.04
CA LEU A 99 -13.54 17.11 -0.04
C LEU A 99 -13.03 15.77 0.51
N ILE A 100 -13.67 15.25 1.57
CA ILE A 100 -13.30 13.94 2.13
C ILE A 100 -13.65 12.82 1.15
N VAL A 101 -14.82 12.87 0.52
CA VAL A 101 -15.20 11.89 -0.51
C VAL A 101 -14.22 11.91 -1.68
N LEU A 102 -13.88 13.10 -2.17
CA LEU A 102 -12.91 13.26 -3.25
C LEU A 102 -11.52 12.71 -2.85
N TYR A 103 -11.08 12.97 -1.62
CA TYR A 103 -9.84 12.43 -1.08
C TYR A 103 -9.84 10.89 -1.05
N ILE A 104 -10.93 10.27 -0.62
CA ILE A 104 -11.09 8.81 -0.60
C ILE A 104 -11.03 8.25 -2.03
N LEU A 105 -11.74 8.89 -2.98
CA LEU A 105 -11.72 8.49 -4.39
C LEU A 105 -10.32 8.58 -4.99
N ILE A 106 -9.60 9.69 -4.75
CA ILE A 106 -8.22 9.86 -5.21
C ILE A 106 -7.30 8.79 -4.62
N THR A 107 -7.45 8.51 -3.32
CA THR A 107 -6.67 7.46 -2.63
C THR A 107 -6.95 6.08 -3.22
N ALA A 108 -8.21 5.75 -3.52
CA ALA A 108 -8.57 4.48 -4.12
C ALA A 108 -8.02 4.33 -5.55
N VAL A 109 -8.19 5.37 -6.39
CA VAL A 109 -7.69 5.37 -7.76
C VAL A 109 -6.17 5.29 -7.81
N SER A 110 -5.46 6.06 -6.99
CA SER A 110 -4.00 6.04 -6.95
C SER A 110 -3.48 4.68 -6.50
N PHE A 111 -4.12 4.06 -5.51
CA PHE A 111 -3.78 2.72 -5.06
C PHE A 111 -3.95 1.68 -6.18
N ILE A 112 -5.06 1.72 -6.94
CA ILE A 112 -5.29 0.81 -8.07
C ILE A 112 -4.22 0.97 -9.15
N ILE A 113 -3.87 2.22 -9.51
CA ILE A 113 -2.85 2.51 -10.52
C ILE A 113 -1.50 1.91 -10.09
N VAL A 114 -1.08 2.16 -8.86
CA VAL A 114 0.21 1.67 -8.35
C VAL A 114 0.21 0.15 -8.17
N ALA A 115 -0.91 -0.45 -7.75
CA ALA A 115 -1.07 -1.90 -7.69
C ALA A 115 -0.90 -2.55 -9.07
N ASN A 116 -1.44 -1.94 -10.12
CA ASN A 116 -1.25 -2.40 -11.49
C ASN A 116 0.22 -2.32 -11.93
N PHE A 117 0.92 -1.23 -11.63
CA PHE A 117 2.35 -1.11 -11.92
C PHE A 117 3.20 -2.16 -11.21
N ASN A 118 2.90 -2.46 -9.94
CA ASN A 118 3.58 -3.52 -9.21
C ASN A 118 3.31 -4.89 -9.82
N ARG A 119 2.06 -5.16 -10.23
CA ARG A 119 1.67 -6.41 -10.88
C ARG A 119 2.43 -6.60 -12.20
N GLU A 120 2.56 -5.56 -13.02
CA GLU A 120 3.37 -5.59 -14.23
C GLU A 120 4.85 -5.88 -13.94
N LYS A 121 5.42 -5.25 -12.89
CA LYS A 121 6.80 -5.51 -12.47
C LYS A 121 7.00 -6.98 -12.12
N ILE A 122 6.10 -7.58 -11.34
CA ILE A 122 6.15 -9.00 -10.96
C ILE A 122 6.09 -9.89 -12.20
N PHE A 123 5.17 -9.62 -13.14
CA PHE A 123 5.08 -10.40 -14.38
C PHE A 123 6.34 -10.31 -15.24
N LYS A 124 6.96 -9.14 -15.34
CA LYS A 124 8.22 -8.97 -16.09
C LYS A 124 9.39 -9.71 -15.45
N HIS A 125 9.47 -9.80 -14.12
CA HIS A 125 10.51 -10.57 -13.43
C HIS A 125 10.26 -12.09 -13.45
N GLN A 126 9.01 -12.52 -13.68
CA GLN A 126 8.63 -13.94 -13.79
C GLN A 126 8.70 -14.48 -15.21
N GLN A 127 8.81 -13.62 -16.23
CA GLN A 127 9.24 -14.06 -17.54
C GLN A 127 10.76 -14.32 -17.44
N PRO A 128 11.22 -15.57 -17.59
CA PRO A 128 12.66 -15.78 -17.79
C PRO A 128 13.04 -14.96 -19.02
N GLU A 129 14.16 -14.23 -18.94
CA GLU A 129 14.83 -13.74 -20.14
C GLU A 129 14.99 -14.94 -21.06
N VAL A 130 14.17 -15.00 -22.13
CA VAL A 130 14.37 -15.94 -23.23
C VAL A 130 15.54 -15.41 -24.06
N THR A 131 16.69 -15.25 -23.41
CA THR A 131 17.95 -14.79 -24.01
C THR A 131 19.15 -15.24 -23.21
N GLU A 132 19.10 -16.41 -22.58
CA GLU A 132 20.29 -17.25 -22.55
C GLU A 132 19.93 -18.58 -23.16
N GLN A 133 20.64 -18.86 -24.25
CA GLN A 133 20.61 -20.11 -24.97
C GLN A 133 20.50 -21.24 -23.96
N VAL A 134 19.38 -21.97 -24.03
CA VAL A 134 19.44 -23.39 -23.71
C VAL A 134 20.47 -23.93 -24.69
N GLU A 135 21.74 -23.91 -24.28
CA GLU A 135 22.75 -24.79 -24.81
C GLU A 135 22.09 -26.14 -24.67
N GLN A 136 21.54 -26.64 -25.79
CA GLN A 136 20.86 -27.92 -25.85
C GLN A 136 21.84 -28.87 -25.18
N ARG A 137 21.55 -29.27 -23.94
CA ARG A 137 22.31 -30.33 -23.27
C ARG A 137 22.19 -31.49 -24.22
N GLN A 138 23.24 -31.73 -25.02
CA GLN A 138 23.27 -32.83 -25.95
C GLN A 138 22.98 -34.05 -25.09
N SER A 139 21.82 -34.65 -25.32
CA SER A 139 21.44 -35.90 -24.67
C SER A 139 22.65 -36.84 -24.74
N LEU A 140 22.91 -37.58 -23.66
CA LEU A 140 23.94 -38.63 -23.65
C LEU A 140 23.76 -39.56 -24.86
N GLU A 141 22.51 -39.78 -25.27
CA GLU A 141 22.15 -40.51 -26.47
C GLU A 141 22.64 -39.84 -27.76
N GLY A 142 22.56 -38.52 -27.85
CA GLY A 142 23.12 -37.73 -28.96
C GLY A 142 24.65 -37.80 -29.01
N LYS A 143 25.33 -37.78 -27.87
CA LYS A 143 26.79 -37.97 -27.79
C LYS A 143 27.21 -39.39 -28.18
N VAL A 144 26.50 -40.41 -27.69
CA VAL A 144 26.77 -41.83 -28.04
C VAL A 144 26.53 -42.08 -29.52
N ARG A 145 25.44 -41.55 -30.09
CA ARG A 145 25.12 -41.73 -31.51
C ARG A 145 26.09 -41.00 -32.44
N LYS A 146 26.66 -39.87 -31.98
CA LYS A 146 27.72 -39.17 -32.71
C LYS A 146 29.04 -39.96 -32.66
N TRP A 147 29.45 -40.41 -31.47
CA TRP A 147 30.66 -41.21 -31.30
C TRP A 147 30.65 -42.49 -32.15
N TRP A 148 29.52 -43.20 -32.20
CA TRP A 148 29.42 -44.44 -32.98
C TRP A 148 29.60 -44.19 -34.48
N ARG A 149 29.03 -43.09 -35.00
CA ARG A 149 29.13 -42.71 -36.41
C ARG A 149 30.53 -42.25 -36.83
N ASP A 150 31.28 -41.69 -35.88
CA ASP A 150 32.63 -41.19 -36.14
C ASP A 150 33.70 -42.29 -35.98
N THR A 151 33.36 -43.41 -35.32
CA THR A 151 34.31 -44.50 -34.98
C THR A 151 34.14 -45.74 -35.86
N PHE A 152 32.92 -46.02 -36.33
CA PHE A 152 32.57 -47.18 -37.17
C PHE A 152 31.96 -46.72 -38.49
#